data_AF-A0A096BG77-F1
#
_entry.id   AF-A0A096BG77-F1
#
_cell.length_a   1.000
_cell.length_b   1.000
_cell.length_c   1.000
_cell.angle_alpha   90.00
_cell.angle_beta   90.00
_cell.angle_gamma   90.00
#
_symmetry.space_group_name_H-M   'P 1'
#
loop_
_entity.id
_entity.type
_entity.pdbx_description
1 polymer ?
#
loop_
_entity_poly.entity_id
_entity_poly.type
_entity_poly.pdbx_seq_one_letter_code
_entity_poly.pdbx_strand_id
1 'polypeptide(L)' 'MEKRNLKQLENLFNSGFKCIKYEDTANGEFKAYFKNFETEKIDTIVSNDKDEINKMKQLIDENSLY' A
#
# COMPACT_ATOMS: atom_id res chain seq x y z
N MET A 1 4.20 16.70 8.63
CA MET A 1 4.30 16.44 7.18
C MET A 1 3.41 15.26 6.86
N GLU A 2 2.47 15.45 5.93
CA GLU A 2 1.63 14.35 5.44
C GLU A 2 2.55 13.32 4.77
N LYS A 3 2.51 12.08 5.25
CA LYS A 3 3.37 11.00 4.79
C LYS A 3 2.92 10.60 3.38
N ARG A 4 3.77 10.84 2.38
CA ARG A 4 3.41 10.77 0.95
C ARG A 4 2.84 9.42 0.56
N ASN A 5 3.34 8.34 1.16
CA ASN A 5 2.89 6.99 0.84
C ASN A 5 1.49 6.68 1.39
N LEU A 6 1.09 7.26 2.53
CA LEU A 6 -0.27 7.08 3.06
C LEU A 6 -1.31 7.73 2.14
N LYS A 7 -1.03 8.96 1.68
CA LYS A 7 -1.89 9.64 0.70
C LYS A 7 -1.97 8.88 -0.63
N GLN A 8 -0.84 8.36 -1.11
CA GLN A 8 -0.82 7.55 -2.33
C GLN A 8 -1.64 6.27 -2.15
N LEU A 9 -1.51 5.60 -1.00
CA LEU A 9 -2.26 4.39 -0.66
C LEU A 9 -3.78 4.63 -0.67
N GLU A 10 -4.24 5.70 -0.02
CA GLU A 10 -5.66 6.10 -0.05
C GLU A 10 -6.16 6.36 -1.47
N ASN A 11 -5.36 7.07 -2.29
CA ASN A 11 -5.70 7.34 -3.68
C ASN A 11 -5.80 6.06 -4.52
N LEU A 12 -4.92 5.08 -4.29
CA LEU A 12 -4.99 3.79 -4.97
C LEU A 12 -6.30 3.07 -4.65
N PHE A 13 -6.67 2.97 -3.37
CA PHE A 13 -7.94 2.35 -2.96
C PHE A 13 -9.16 3.07 -3.55
N ASN A 14 -9.19 4.41 -3.48
CA ASN A 14 -10.26 5.21 -4.09
C ASN A 14 -10.33 5.05 -5.62
N SER A 15 -9.22 4.67 -6.26
CA SER A 15 -9.14 4.40 -7.71
C SER A 15 -9.39 2.93 -8.06
N GLY A 16 -9.91 2.12 -7.13
CA GLY A 16 -10.26 0.71 -7.36
C GLY A 16 -9.06 -0.25 -7.43
N PHE A 17 -7.87 0.17 -7.03
CA PHE A 17 -6.75 -0.75 -6.84
C PHE A 17 -6.97 -1.58 -5.58
N LYS A 18 -6.59 -2.86 -5.64
CA LYS A 18 -6.52 -3.76 -4.49
C LYS A 18 -5.06 -4.11 -4.21
N CYS A 19 -4.70 -4.17 -2.93
CA CYS A 19 -3.41 -4.74 -2.53
C CYS A 19 -3.45 -6.25 -2.82
N ILE A 20 -2.44 -6.77 -3.52
CA ILE A 20 -2.34 -8.19 -3.86
C ILE A 20 -1.25 -8.91 -3.07
N LYS A 21 -0.28 -8.15 -2.57
CA LYS A 21 0.84 -8.66 -1.76
C LYS A 21 1.52 -7.49 -1.06
N TYR A 22 2.00 -7.71 0.16
CA TYR A 22 3.05 -6.88 0.74
C TYR A 22 4.15 -7.75 1.36
N GLU A 23 5.34 -7.20 1.50
CA GLU A 23 6.49 -7.87 2.11
C GLU A 23 7.39 -6.87 2.86
N ASP A 24 7.95 -7.32 3.98
CA ASP A 24 9.03 -6.64 4.67
C ASP A 24 10.37 -7.23 4.18
N THR A 25 11.25 -6.39 3.67
CA THR A 25 12.59 -6.80 3.25
C THR A 25 13.52 -6.90 4.46
N ALA A 26 14.62 -7.66 4.32
CA ALA A 26 15.63 -7.81 5.37
C ALA A 26 16.28 -6.47 5.81
N ASN A 27 16.19 -5.42 4.98
CA ASN A 27 16.73 -4.10 5.27
C ASN A 27 15.73 -3.18 6.01
N GLY A 28 14.54 -3.68 6.37
CA GLY A 28 13.49 -2.88 7.00
C GLY A 28 12.70 -2.00 6.03
N GLU A 29 12.88 -2.19 4.72
CA GLU A 29 12.03 -1.59 3.69
C GLU A 29 10.78 -2.45 3.50
N PHE A 30 9.62 -1.81 3.53
CA PHE A 30 8.31 -2.37 3.23
C PHE A 30 7.95 -2.10 1.78
N LYS A 31 7.37 -3.11 1.12
CA LYS A 31 6.91 -3.01 -0.25
C LYS A 31 5.52 -3.60 -0.39
N ALA A 32 4.58 -2.83 -0.93
CA ALA A 32 3.22 -3.25 -1.21
C ALA A 32 2.91 -3.13 -2.69
N TYR A 33 2.28 -4.17 -3.23
CA TYR A 33 1.94 -4.31 -4.65
C TYR A 33 0.44 -4.22 -4.82
N PHE A 34 0.01 -3.41 -5.79
CA PHE A 34 -1.40 -3.11 -6.04
C PHE A 34 -1.77 -3.46 -7.48
N LYS A 35 -3.00 -3.93 -7.68
CA LYS A 35 -3.57 -4.19 -9.00
C LYS A 35 -4.99 -3.63 -9.07
N ASN A 36 -5.28 -2.88 -10.12
CA ASN A 36 -6.65 -2.58 -10.54
C ASN A 36 -7.04 -3.59 -11.62
N PHE A 37 -8.06 -4.40 -11.34
CA PHE A 37 -8.47 -5.50 -12.22
C PHE A 37 -9.33 -5.05 -13.41
N GLU A 38 -9.95 -3.86 -13.33
CA GLU A 38 -10.77 -3.30 -14.40
C GLU A 38 -9.92 -2.69 -15.51
N THR A 39 -8.81 -2.04 -15.12
CA THR A 39 -7.90 -1.33 -16.04
C THR A 39 -6.61 -2.10 -16.30
N GLU A 40 -6.44 -3.26 -15.67
CA GLU A 40 -5.22 -4.09 -15.69
C GLU A 40 -3.94 -3.37 -15.27
N LYS A 41 -4.06 -2.24 -14.55
CA LYS A 41 -2.91 -1.47 -14.06
C LYS A 41 -2.33 -2.07 -12.78
N ILE A 42 -1.03 -1.89 -12.62
CA ILE A 42 -0.28 -2.25 -11.42
C ILE A 42 0.41 -1.02 -10.84
N ASP A 43 0.54 -0.98 -9.51
CA ASP A 43 1.28 0.05 -8.79
C ASP A 43 2.06 -0.58 -7.63
N THR A 44 3.05 0.13 -7.11
CA THR A 44 3.91 -0.33 -6.01
C THR A 44 4.26 0.84 -5.12
N ILE A 45 4.03 0.68 -3.82
CA ILE A 45 4.47 1.63 -2.80
C ILE A 45 5.62 1.02 -2.01
N VAL A 46 6.65 1.82 -1.78
CA VAL A 46 7.84 1.46 -0.99
C VAL A 46 7.98 2.45 0.15
N SER A 47 8.21 1.94 1.36
CA SER A 47 8.48 2.76 2.55
C SER A 47 9.59 2.15 3.39
N ASN A 48 10.41 2.98 4.02
CA ASN A 48 11.41 2.58 5.02
C ASN A 48 11.15 3.22 6.40
N ASP A 49 10.02 3.93 6.53
CA ASP A 49 9.63 4.59 7.77
C ASP A 49 8.69 3.68 8.57
N LYS A 50 9.15 3.19 9.73
CA LYS A 50 8.40 2.23 10.55
C LYS A 50 6.99 2.69 10.93
N ASP A 51 6.80 3.97 11.24
CA ASP A 51 5.48 4.50 11.61
C ASP A 51 4.56 4.63 10.39
N GLU A 52 5.13 4.92 9.22
CA GLU A 52 4.40 4.88 7.95
C GLU A 52 3.99 3.45 7.60
N ILE A 53 4.91 2.50 7.72
CA ILE A 53 4.70 1.08 7.43
C ILE A 53 3.57 0.50 8.27
N ASN A 54 3.55 0.77 9.57
CA ASN A 54 2.50 0.27 10.47
C ASN A 54 1.12 0.80 10.06
N LYS A 55 1.03 2.09 9.69
CA LYS A 55 -0.22 2.68 9.22
C LYS A 55 -0.65 2.13 7.85
N MET A 56 0.31 1.91 6.95
CA MET A 56 0.03 1.31 5.65
C MET A 56 -0.53 -0.11 5.79
N LYS A 57 0.06 -0.94 6.66
CA LYS A 57 -0.42 -2.30 6.92
C LYS A 57 -1.86 -2.28 7.47
N GLN A 58 -2.13 -1.42 8.45
CA GLN A 58 -3.47 -1.25 8.98
C GLN A 58 -4.50 -0.89 7.89
N LEU A 59 -4.19 0.11 7.04
CA LEU A 59 -5.08 0.52 5.95
C LEU A 59 -5.29 -0.59 4.91
N ILE A 60 -4.24 -1.35 4.58
CA ILE A 60 -4.34 -2.51 3.68
C ILE A 60 -5.26 -3.57 4.27
N ASP A 61 -5.09 -3.91 5.55
CA ASP A 61 -5.89 -4.94 6.21
C ASP A 61 -7.38 -4.51 6.30
N GLU A 62 -7.65 -3.25 6.64
CA GLU A 62 -9.01 -2.67 6.65
C GLU A 62 -9.69 -2.72 5.27
N ASN A 63 -8.95 -2.47 4.19
CA ASN A 63 -9.46 -2.53 2.82
C ASN A 63 -9.47 -3.94 2.20
N SER A 64 -8.91 -4.94 2.88
CA SER A 64 -8.88 -6.34 2.42
C SER A 64 -9.98 -7.19 3.06
N LEU A 65 -10.66 -6.68 4.11
CA LEU A 65 -11.66 -7.40 4.89
C LEU A 65 -13.08 -7.41 4.29
N TYR A 66 -13.27 -6.96 3.05
CA TYR A 66 -14.57 -6.93 2.35
C TYR A 66 -14.49 -7.36 0.88
#